data_AF-A0A419F8C3-F1
#
_entry.id   AF-A0A419F8C3-F1
#
_cell.length_a   1.000
_cell.length_b   1.000
_cell.length_c   1.000
_cell.angle_alpha   90.00
_cell.angle_beta   90.00
_cell.angle_gamma   90.00
#
_symmetry.space_group_name_H-M   'P 1'
#
loop_
_entity.id
_entity.type
_entity.pdbx_description
1 polymer ?
#
loop_
_entity_poly.entity_id
_entity_poly.type
_entity_poly.pdbx_seq_one_letter_code
_entity_poly.pdbx_strand_id
1 'polypeptide(L)'
;MPSVFKRSLSQGALFGFFAGILFGSVEIVASGIQGIVVLQPMRYAAGVVLGETAFTLPPLPAAVIGIAVHLALSALFGLIYGWIMAGMPREIRSRWRTQAPLGAFYGFMLWLVNFQIIARIAYPWFLDTAHWPQFILHAVFYGLPLAYMFAEGQRKVLPEQEVPRTEPAEPVHQ
;
A
#
# COMPACT_ATOMS: atom_id res chain seq x y z
N MET A 1 -18.35 -12.30 -10.98
CA MET A 1 -17.97 -11.23 -10.03
C MET A 1 -17.08 -11.70 -8.85
N PRO A 2 -17.29 -12.85 -8.19
CA PRO A 2 -16.50 -13.25 -7.02
C PRO A 2 -14.99 -13.41 -7.29
N SER A 3 -14.61 -13.85 -8.49
CA SER A 3 -13.22 -14.08 -8.89
C SER A 3 -12.44 -12.78 -9.14
N VAL A 4 -13.08 -11.74 -9.66
CA VAL A 4 -12.48 -10.40 -9.84
C VAL A 4 -12.25 -9.76 -8.48
N PHE A 5 -13.26 -9.83 -7.61
CA PHE A 5 -13.18 -9.28 -6.26
C PHE A 5 -12.06 -9.93 -5.43
N LYS A 6 -12.03 -11.26 -5.33
CA LYS A 6 -10.96 -11.98 -4.60
C LYS A 6 -9.57 -11.64 -5.11
N ARG A 7 -9.42 -11.54 -6.44
CA ARG A 7 -8.15 -11.18 -7.08
C ARG A 7 -7.74 -9.74 -6.80
N SER A 8 -8.65 -8.78 -6.89
CA SER A 8 -8.36 -7.38 -6.55
C SER A 8 -7.92 -7.23 -5.09
N LEU A 9 -8.53 -7.97 -4.16
CA LEU A 9 -8.09 -8.01 -2.77
C LEU A 9 -6.68 -8.59 -2.63
N SER A 10 -6.40 -9.74 -3.24
CA SER A 10 -5.09 -10.39 -3.18
C SER A 10 -3.99 -9.52 -3.81
N GLN A 11 -4.25 -8.93 -4.98
CA GLN A 11 -3.35 -7.99 -5.63
C GLN A 11 -3.14 -6.74 -4.80
N GLY A 12 -4.22 -6.18 -4.24
CA GLY A 12 -4.15 -5.04 -3.33
C GLY A 12 -3.23 -5.33 -2.15
N ALA A 13 -3.43 -6.46 -1.46
CA ALA A 13 -2.60 -6.85 -0.32
C ALA A 13 -1.13 -7.03 -0.70
N LEU A 14 -0.87 -7.76 -1.80
CA LEU A 14 0.48 -8.04 -2.28
C LEU A 14 1.21 -6.75 -2.71
N PHE A 15 0.56 -5.90 -3.48
CA PHE A 15 1.15 -4.65 -3.95
C PHE A 15 1.25 -3.61 -2.83
N GLY A 16 0.35 -3.65 -1.84
CA GLY A 16 0.46 -2.86 -0.62
C GLY A 16 1.70 -3.24 0.18
N PHE A 17 1.97 -4.54 0.34
CA PHE A 17 3.20 -5.03 0.97
C PHE A 17 4.46 -4.50 0.27
N PHE A 18 4.56 -4.63 -1.07
CA PHE A 18 5.73 -4.13 -1.81
C PHE A 18 5.86 -2.62 -1.82
N ALA A 19 4.73 -1.89 -1.91
CA ALA A 19 4.73 -0.43 -1.76
C ALA A 19 5.16 -0.03 -0.35
N GLY A 20 4.79 -0.81 0.67
CA GLY A 20 5.21 -0.64 2.06
C GLY A 20 6.72 -0.79 2.25
N ILE A 21 7.35 -1.76 1.56
CA ILE A 21 8.81 -1.91 1.56
C ILE A 21 9.49 -0.65 1.03
N LEU A 22 9.04 -0.17 -0.14
CA LEU A 22 9.58 1.05 -0.74
C LEU A 22 9.37 2.26 0.19
N PHE A 23 8.15 2.44 0.68
CA PHE A 23 7.79 3.54 1.58
C PHE A 23 8.65 3.53 2.85
N GLY A 24 8.72 2.39 3.55
CA GLY A 24 9.51 2.28 4.78
C GLY A 24 11.02 2.46 4.54
N SER A 25 11.53 2.02 3.40
CA SER A 25 12.93 2.26 3.01
C SER A 25 13.22 3.76 2.83
N VAL A 26 12.29 4.48 2.20
CA VAL A 26 12.42 5.94 2.02
C VAL A 26 12.28 6.68 3.35
N GLU A 27 11.44 6.22 4.27
CA GLU A 27 11.37 6.79 5.63
C GLU A 27 12.69 6.64 6.40
N ILE A 28 13.33 5.48 6.29
CA ILE A 28 14.64 5.21 6.91
C ILE A 28 15.71 6.15 6.33
N VAL A 29 15.74 6.32 5.00
CA VAL A 29 16.67 7.24 4.34
C VAL A 29 16.38 8.69 4.74
N ALA A 30 15.11 9.10 4.75
CA ALA A 30 14.70 10.44 5.17
C ALA A 30 15.10 10.73 6.61
N SER A 31 14.98 9.75 7.50
CA SER A 31 15.42 9.86 8.90
C SER A 31 16.93 10.12 9.01
N GLY A 32 17.73 9.38 8.23
CA GLY A 32 19.17 9.61 8.15
C GLY A 32 19.53 11.01 7.63
N ILE A 33 18.84 11.48 6.59
CA ILE A 33 19.04 12.83 6.03
C ILE A 33 18.69 13.93 7.04
N GLN A 34 17.65 13.71 7.86
CA GLN A 34 17.21 14.65 8.90
C GLN A 34 18.10 14.64 10.15
N GLY A 35 19.10 13.77 10.22
CA GLY A 35 19.98 13.64 11.38
C GLY A 35 19.29 13.04 12.61
N ILE A 36 18.12 12.42 12.45
CA ILE A 36 17.45 11.66 13.50
C ILE A 36 17.88 10.19 13.47
N VAL A 37 17.48 9.41 14.47
CA VAL A 37 17.82 7.99 14.55
C VAL A 37 17.28 7.26 13.30
N VAL A 38 18.16 6.56 12.58
CA VAL A 38 17.86 5.95 11.25
C VAL A 38 16.66 4.99 11.29
N LEU A 39 16.55 4.17 12.33
CA LEU A 39 15.46 3.20 12.50
C LEU A 39 14.27 3.75 13.32
N GLN A 40 14.24 5.07 13.57
CA GLN A 40 13.15 5.70 14.31
C GLN A 40 11.76 5.45 13.68
N PRO A 41 11.56 5.49 12.35
CA PRO A 41 10.26 5.18 11.75
C PRO A 41 9.76 3.78 12.12
N MET A 42 10.66 2.80 12.19
CA MET A 42 10.31 1.45 12.58
C MET A 42 9.92 1.39 14.07
N ARG A 43 10.55 2.17 14.94
CA ARG A 43 10.10 2.30 16.34
C ARG A 43 8.70 2.90 16.45
N TYR A 44 8.40 3.92 15.65
CA TYR A 44 7.05 4.49 15.60
C TYR A 44 6.02 3.43 15.17
N ALA A 45 6.32 2.63 14.14
CA ALA A 45 5.47 1.52 13.72
C ALA A 45 5.30 0.46 14.83
N ALA A 46 6.36 0.12 15.56
CA ALA A 46 6.28 -0.80 16.70
C ALA A 46 5.38 -0.24 17.82
N GLY A 47 5.36 1.09 17.99
CA GLY A 47 4.49 1.77 18.95
C GLY A 47 3.01 1.50 18.73
N VAL A 48 2.56 1.18 17.52
CA VAL A 48 1.15 0.83 17.24
C VAL A 48 0.69 -0.38 18.07
N VAL A 49 1.58 -1.34 18.35
CA VAL A 49 1.24 -2.54 19.14
C VAL A 49 1.83 -2.51 20.55
N LEU A 50 2.98 -1.85 20.76
CA LEU A 50 3.68 -1.82 22.05
C LEU A 50 3.43 -0.54 22.87
N GLY A 51 2.78 0.46 22.28
CA GLY A 51 2.70 1.79 22.84
C GLY A 51 4.07 2.42 23.04
N GLU A 52 4.22 3.18 24.13
CA GLU A 52 5.47 3.88 24.46
C GLU A 52 6.65 2.93 24.74
N THR A 53 6.38 1.66 25.07
CA THR A 53 7.43 0.63 25.27
C THR A 53 8.34 0.47 24.05
N ALA A 54 7.84 0.76 22.83
CA ALA A 54 8.65 0.71 21.62
C ALA A 54 9.87 1.65 21.64
N PHE A 55 9.83 2.72 22.45
CA PHE A 55 10.90 3.72 22.55
C PHE A 55 11.92 3.38 23.64
N THR A 56 11.60 2.48 24.57
CA THR A 56 12.52 2.03 25.64
C THR A 56 13.25 0.74 25.26
N LEU A 57 12.71 -0.02 24.29
CA LEU A 57 13.35 -1.24 23.80
C LEU A 57 14.73 -0.96 23.14
N PRO A 58 15.65 -1.93 23.16
CA PRO A 58 16.86 -1.86 22.35
C PRO A 58 16.54 -1.67 20.85
N PRO A 59 17.42 -1.02 20.06
CA PRO A 59 17.11 -0.65 18.67
C PRO A 59 16.68 -1.80 17.77
N LEU A 60 17.38 -2.95 17.85
CA LEU A 60 17.13 -4.06 16.94
C LEU A 60 15.76 -4.75 17.19
N PRO A 61 15.39 -5.15 18.42
CA PRO A 61 14.06 -5.68 18.70
C PRO A 61 12.92 -4.74 18.30
N ALA A 62 13.04 -3.44 18.60
CA ALA A 62 12.02 -2.46 18.23
C ALA A 62 11.90 -2.32 16.71
N ALA A 63 13.02 -2.33 15.99
CA ALA A 63 13.02 -2.27 14.54
C ALA A 63 12.37 -3.50 13.89
N VAL A 64 12.64 -4.71 14.39
CA VAL A 64 12.04 -5.95 13.85
C VAL A 64 10.52 -5.95 14.02
N ILE A 65 10.03 -5.61 15.20
CA ILE A 65 8.59 -5.50 15.46
C ILE A 65 7.98 -4.40 14.59
N GLY A 66 8.68 -3.27 14.48
CA GLY A 66 8.30 -2.14 13.64
C GLY A 66 8.11 -2.49 12.18
N ILE A 67 9.10 -3.17 11.59
CA ILE A 67 9.05 -3.65 10.21
C ILE A 67 7.85 -4.59 10.02
N ALA A 68 7.64 -5.54 10.93
CA ALA A 68 6.51 -6.46 10.84
C ALA A 68 5.16 -5.72 10.87
N VAL A 69 4.99 -4.78 11.80
CA VAL A 69 3.76 -3.97 11.91
C VAL A 69 3.57 -3.09 10.67
N HIS A 70 4.62 -2.41 10.22
CA HIS A 70 4.57 -1.55 9.03
C HIS A 70 4.15 -2.32 7.78
N LEU A 71 4.75 -3.49 7.54
CA LEU A 71 4.43 -4.32 6.39
C LEU A 71 3.02 -4.93 6.49
N ALA A 72 2.58 -5.31 7.69
CA ALA A 72 1.22 -5.80 7.92
C ALA A 72 0.17 -4.70 7.65
N LEU A 73 0.39 -3.48 8.16
CA LEU A 73 -0.47 -2.33 7.89
C LEU A 73 -0.46 -1.96 6.41
N SER A 74 0.71 -1.98 5.76
CA SER A 74 0.84 -1.73 4.33
C SER A 74 0.06 -2.75 3.49
N ALA A 75 0.14 -4.04 3.83
CA ALA A 75 -0.67 -5.06 3.17
C ALA A 75 -2.18 -4.85 3.43
N LEU A 76 -2.58 -4.49 4.65
CA LEU A 76 -3.97 -4.20 5.00
C LEU A 76 -4.52 -2.99 4.22
N PHE A 77 -3.78 -1.89 4.16
CA PHE A 77 -4.18 -0.72 3.38
C PHE A 77 -4.20 -1.03 1.88
N GLY A 78 -3.23 -1.78 1.37
CA GLY A 78 -3.27 -2.27 0.00
C GLY A 78 -4.51 -3.12 -0.30
N LEU A 79 -4.90 -3.98 0.62
CA LEU A 79 -6.14 -4.76 0.52
C LEU A 79 -7.37 -3.86 0.43
N ILE A 80 -7.43 -2.81 1.27
CA ILE A 80 -8.52 -1.81 1.24
C ILE A 80 -8.53 -1.08 -0.11
N TYR A 81 -7.37 -0.70 -0.66
CA TYR A 81 -7.29 -0.12 -2.01
C TYR A 81 -7.84 -1.09 -3.05
N GLY A 82 -7.42 -2.35 -3.02
CA GLY A 82 -7.93 -3.40 -3.90
C GLY A 82 -9.44 -3.62 -3.77
N TRP A 83 -9.99 -3.52 -2.55
CA TRP A 83 -11.42 -3.59 -2.27
C TRP A 83 -12.18 -2.44 -2.94
N ILE A 84 -11.72 -1.20 -2.76
CA ILE A 84 -12.32 0.00 -3.40
C ILE A 84 -12.26 -0.17 -4.93
N MET A 85 -11.10 -0.58 -5.45
CA MET A 85 -10.93 -0.76 -6.89
C MET A 85 -11.80 -1.89 -7.45
N ALA A 86 -12.10 -2.93 -6.68
CA ALA A 86 -12.94 -4.04 -7.15
C ALA A 86 -14.35 -3.60 -7.57
N GLY A 87 -14.87 -2.51 -7.01
CA GLY A 87 -16.14 -1.90 -7.41
C GLY A 87 -16.07 -0.98 -8.64
N MET A 88 -14.86 -0.69 -9.15
CA MET A 88 -14.66 0.27 -10.23
C MET A 88 -14.66 -0.40 -11.62
N PRO A 89 -15.10 0.32 -12.67
CA PRO A 89 -15.00 -0.12 -14.06
C PRO A 89 -13.59 -0.57 -14.46
N ARG A 90 -13.51 -1.51 -15.42
CA ARG A 90 -12.26 -2.11 -15.90
C ARG A 90 -11.28 -1.05 -16.43
N GLU A 91 -11.80 -0.03 -17.09
CA GLU A 91 -11.05 1.05 -17.73
C GLU A 91 -10.34 1.92 -16.70
N ILE A 92 -10.96 2.10 -15.52
CA ILE A 92 -10.38 2.86 -14.40
C ILE A 92 -9.26 2.06 -13.75
N ARG A 93 -9.44 0.74 -13.62
CA ARG A 93 -8.51 -0.17 -12.92
C ARG A 93 -7.21 -0.42 -13.69
N SER A 94 -7.24 -0.44 -15.01
CA SER A 94 -6.09 -0.87 -15.82
C SER A 94 -5.24 0.27 -16.39
N ARG A 95 -5.73 1.52 -16.36
CA ARG A 95 -5.02 2.65 -16.96
C ARG A 95 -4.22 3.41 -15.91
N TRP A 96 -2.91 3.54 -16.13
CA TRP A 96 -2.05 4.34 -15.25
C TRP A 96 -2.56 5.78 -15.09
N ARG A 97 -3.03 6.41 -16.18
CA ARG A 97 -3.54 7.79 -16.15
C ARG A 97 -4.70 8.00 -15.18
N THR A 98 -5.53 6.97 -14.93
CA THR A 98 -6.62 7.02 -13.96
C THR A 98 -6.20 6.52 -12.59
N GLN A 99 -5.33 5.52 -12.52
CA GLN A 99 -4.86 4.94 -11.26
C GLN A 99 -3.90 5.86 -10.50
N ALA A 100 -3.03 6.61 -11.18
CA ALA A 100 -2.07 7.51 -10.54
C ALA A 100 -2.73 8.55 -9.61
N PRO A 101 -3.70 9.38 -10.06
CA PRO A 101 -4.34 10.34 -9.16
C PRO A 101 -5.12 9.65 -8.03
N LEU A 102 -5.74 8.49 -8.29
CA LEU A 102 -6.43 7.72 -7.25
C LEU A 102 -5.48 7.16 -6.19
N GLY A 103 -4.31 6.67 -6.61
CA GLY A 103 -3.25 6.19 -5.72
C GLY A 103 -2.68 7.30 -4.85
N ALA A 104 -2.34 8.44 -5.47
CA ALA A 104 -1.84 9.61 -4.73
C ALA A 104 -2.89 10.13 -3.73
N PHE A 105 -4.15 10.26 -4.16
CA PHE A 105 -5.25 10.66 -3.29
C PHE A 105 -5.49 9.65 -2.16
N TYR A 106 -5.42 8.37 -2.46
CA TYR A 106 -5.53 7.32 -1.45
C TYR A 106 -4.41 7.42 -0.40
N GLY A 107 -3.15 7.59 -0.82
CA GLY A 107 -2.03 7.82 0.09
C GLY A 107 -2.20 9.09 0.93
N PHE A 108 -2.69 10.18 0.33
CA PHE A 108 -3.06 11.39 1.07
C PHE A 108 -4.13 11.13 2.13
N MET A 109 -5.19 10.40 1.79
CA MET A 109 -6.24 10.01 2.74
C MET A 109 -5.71 9.15 3.87
N LEU A 110 -4.78 8.23 3.59
CA LEU A 110 -4.11 7.46 4.64
C LEU A 110 -3.34 8.36 5.60
N TRP A 111 -2.54 9.29 5.08
CA TRP A 111 -1.84 10.26 5.93
C TRP A 111 -2.83 11.08 6.78
N LEU A 112 -3.89 11.60 6.14
CA LEU A 112 -4.87 12.44 6.82
C LEU A 112 -5.55 11.68 7.96
N VAL A 113 -6.06 10.48 7.69
CA VAL A 113 -6.74 9.65 8.69
C VAL A 113 -5.76 9.18 9.77
N ASN A 114 -4.59 8.67 9.40
CA ASN A 114 -3.64 8.11 10.36
C ASN A 114 -3.04 9.18 11.26
N PHE A 115 -2.59 10.32 10.73
CA PHE A 115 -1.89 11.34 11.51
C PHE A 115 -2.81 12.41 12.07
N GLN A 116 -3.87 12.81 11.36
CA GLN A 116 -4.74 13.90 11.82
C GLN A 116 -5.94 13.41 12.63
N ILE A 117 -6.27 12.12 12.59
CA ILE A 117 -7.38 11.55 13.38
C ILE A 117 -6.85 10.49 14.35
N ILE A 118 -6.33 9.37 13.84
CA ILE A 118 -6.00 8.20 14.67
C ILE A 118 -4.85 8.52 15.64
N ALA A 119 -3.76 9.11 15.16
CA ALA A 119 -2.60 9.45 16.01
C ALA A 119 -2.98 10.39 17.15
N ARG A 120 -3.81 11.41 16.89
CA ARG A 120 -4.25 12.36 17.93
C ARG A 120 -5.10 11.72 19.02
N ILE A 121 -5.79 10.62 18.71
CA ILE A 121 -6.70 9.93 19.63
C ILE A 121 -5.99 8.78 20.35
N ALA A 122 -5.20 7.99 19.63
CA ALA A 122 -4.71 6.69 20.11
C ALA A 122 -3.18 6.58 20.16
N TYR A 123 -2.45 7.35 19.35
CA TYR A 123 -1.00 7.19 19.20
C TYR A 123 -0.29 8.56 19.17
N PRO A 124 -0.34 9.32 20.27
CA PRO A 124 0.09 10.73 20.29
C PRO A 124 1.57 10.93 19.96
N TRP A 125 2.43 9.93 20.17
CA TRP A 125 3.85 9.98 19.80
C TRP A 125 4.10 10.16 18.30
N PHE A 126 3.14 9.82 17.42
CA PHE A 126 3.28 10.10 15.99
C PHE A 126 3.25 11.60 15.67
N LEU A 127 2.77 12.43 16.60
CA LEU A 127 2.72 13.88 16.44
C LEU A 127 4.10 14.54 16.48
N ASP A 128 5.12 13.84 16.98
CA ASP A 128 6.52 14.28 17.00
C ASP A 128 7.22 14.16 15.64
N THR A 129 6.57 13.53 14.65
CA THR A 129 7.12 13.37 13.30
C THR A 129 6.90 14.63 12.45
N ALA A 130 7.68 14.81 11.39
CA ALA A 130 7.44 15.90 10.44
C ALA A 130 6.20 15.61 9.58
N HIS A 131 5.08 16.32 9.85
CA HIS A 131 3.76 16.04 9.26
C HIS A 131 3.71 16.25 7.74
N TRP A 132 4.32 17.34 7.24
CA TRP A 132 4.31 17.68 5.81
C TRP A 132 5.11 16.69 4.95
N PRO A 133 6.36 16.31 5.32
CA PRO A 133 7.05 15.21 4.65
C PRO A 133 6.27 13.91 4.67
N GLN A 134 5.61 13.57 5.79
CA GLN A 134 4.84 12.34 5.91
C GLN A 134 3.70 12.26 4.89
N PHE A 135 3.02 13.39 4.61
CA PHE A 135 2.04 13.46 3.52
C PHE A 135 2.64 13.04 2.17
N ILE A 136 3.79 13.62 1.82
CA ILE A 136 4.47 13.33 0.54
C ILE A 136 4.86 11.85 0.50
N LEU A 137 5.40 11.33 1.60
CA LEU A 137 5.82 9.93 1.67
C LEU A 137 4.64 8.97 1.44
N HIS A 138 3.49 9.22 2.05
CA HIS A 138 2.30 8.40 1.85
C HIS A 138 1.73 8.53 0.43
N ALA A 139 1.60 9.75 -0.10
CA ALA A 139 1.02 9.97 -1.43
C ALA A 139 1.93 9.43 -2.54
N VAL A 140 3.23 9.74 -2.47
CA VAL A 140 4.19 9.50 -3.57
C VAL A 140 4.90 8.16 -3.44
N PHE A 141 5.31 7.76 -2.24
CA PHE A 141 6.15 6.57 -2.06
C PHE A 141 5.38 5.32 -1.61
N TYR A 142 4.12 5.48 -1.20
CA TYR A 142 3.20 4.36 -1.00
C TYR A 142 2.08 4.34 -2.04
N GLY A 143 1.29 5.42 -2.14
CA GLY A 143 0.08 5.50 -2.97
C GLY A 143 0.34 5.31 -4.47
N LEU A 144 1.32 6.01 -5.04
CA LEU A 144 1.66 5.88 -6.46
C LEU A 144 2.23 4.50 -6.84
N PRO A 145 3.23 3.93 -6.11
CA PRO A 145 3.71 2.57 -6.37
C PRO A 145 2.63 1.51 -6.27
N LEU A 146 1.77 1.60 -5.25
CA LEU A 146 0.61 0.70 -5.09
C LEU A 146 -0.29 0.76 -6.32
N ALA A 147 -0.70 1.97 -6.72
CA ALA A 147 -1.59 2.16 -7.86
C ALA A 147 -0.94 1.75 -9.19
N TYR A 148 0.36 1.96 -9.36
CA TYR A 148 1.11 1.52 -10.54
C TYR A 148 1.11 -0.01 -10.66
N MET A 149 1.52 -0.70 -9.59
CA MET A 149 1.55 -2.16 -9.57
C MET A 149 0.15 -2.74 -9.74
N PHE A 150 -0.86 -2.13 -9.12
CA PHE A 150 -2.26 -2.52 -9.30
C PHE A 150 -2.70 -2.37 -10.76
N ALA A 151 -2.45 -1.21 -11.38
CA ALA A 151 -2.76 -0.97 -12.79
C ALA A 151 -2.12 -2.02 -13.71
N GLU A 152 -0.82 -2.27 -13.53
CA GLU A 152 -0.08 -3.27 -14.30
C GLU A 152 -0.60 -4.69 -14.06
N GLY A 153 -0.91 -5.04 -12.82
CA GLY A 153 -1.51 -6.34 -12.47
C GLY A 153 -2.88 -6.54 -13.12
N GLN A 154 -3.67 -5.47 -13.25
CA GLN A 154 -4.96 -5.51 -13.95
C GLN A 154 -4.77 -5.57 -15.48
N ARG A 155 -3.75 -4.90 -16.04
CA ARG A 155 -3.41 -4.94 -17.47
C ARG A 155 -2.97 -6.32 -17.93
N LYS A 156 -2.14 -7.01 -17.17
CA LYS A 156 -1.61 -8.34 -17.55
C LYS A 156 -2.67 -9.43 -17.61
N VAL A 157 -3.81 -9.23 -16.95
CA VAL A 157 -4.96 -10.13 -17.00
C VAL A 157 -5.82 -9.91 -18.26
N LEU A 158 -5.73 -8.74 -18.89
CA LEU A 158 -6.56 -8.37 -20.04
C LEU A 158 -6.35 -9.29 -21.27
N PRO A 159 -5.12 -9.68 -21.66
CA PRO A 159 -4.90 -10.53 -22.84
C PRO A 159 -5.51 -11.92 -22.70
N GLU A 160 -5.63 -12.43 -21.47
CA GLU A 160 -5.99 -13.82 -21.20
C GLU A 160 -7.50 -14.07 -21.24
N GLN A 161 -8.33 -13.03 -21.13
CA GLN A 161 -9.80 -13.15 -21.19
C GLN A 161 -10.38 -12.92 -22.59
N GLU A 162 -9.57 -12.43 -23.53
CA GLU A 162 -10.02 -11.94 -24.84
C GLU A 162 -9.68 -12.90 -25.99
N VAL A 163 -8.94 -13.99 -25.73
CA VAL A 163 -8.72 -15.07 -26.71
C VAL A 163 -10.00 -15.91 -26.79
N PRO A 164 -10.76 -15.88 -27.90
CA PRO A 164 -11.87 -16.78 -28.08
C PRO A 164 -11.32 -18.20 -28.09
N ARG A 165 -11.88 -19.08 -27.24
CA ARG A 165 -11.65 -20.51 -27.35
C ARG A 165 -12.23 -20.90 -28.71
N THR A 166 -11.40 -20.98 -29.75
CA THR A 166 -11.82 -21.48 -31.05
C THR A 166 -12.33 -22.89 -30.83
N GLU A 167 -13.64 -23.08 -30.91
CA GLU A 167 -14.22 -24.42 -30.98
C GLU A 167 -13.62 -25.13 -32.20
N PRO A 168 -13.23 -26.41 -32.06
CA PRO A 168 -12.76 -27.18 -33.20
C PRO A 168 -13.87 -27.24 -34.24
N ALA A 169 -13.56 -26.84 -35.48
CA ALA A 169 -14.51 -26.82 -36.58
C ALA A 169 -15.20 -28.18 -36.72
N GLU A 170 -16.53 -28.17 -36.64
CA GLU A 170 -17.35 -29.35 -36.94
C GLU A 170 -17.06 -29.79 -38.39
N PRO A 171 -16.72 -31.07 -38.62
CA PRO A 171 -16.51 -31.57 -39.96
C PRO A 171 -17.87 -31.58 -40.68
N VAL A 172 -17.98 -30.75 -41.72
CA VAL A 172 -19.12 -30.75 -42.64
C VAL A 172 -19.15 -32.10 -43.36
N HIS A 173 -20.08 -32.96 -42.97
CA HIS A 173 -20.41 -34.16 -43.74
C HIS A 173 -21.16 -33.74 -45.01
N GLN A 174 -20.55 -34.03 -46.15
CA GLN A 174 -21.18 -34.01 -47.48
C GLN A 174 -21.81 -35.38 -47.78
#